data_AF-A0A4R6YAC0-F1
#
_entry.id   AF-A0A4R6YAC0-F1
#
_cell.length_a   1.000
_cell.length_b   1.000
_cell.length_c   1.000
_cell.angle_alpha   90.00
_cell.angle_beta   90.00
_cell.angle_gamma   90.00
#
_symmetry.space_group_name_H-M   'P 1'
#
loop_
_entity.id
_entity.type
_entity.pdbx_description
1 polymer ?
#
loop_
_entity_poly.entity_id
_entity_poly.type
_entity_poly.pdbx_seq_one_letter_code
_entity_poly.pdbx_strand_id
1 'polypeptide(L)'
;MSDKLKIWLFFGVAFIAWAIYDDHKVAQRKQEKEAKEAACLVSRDCQNVDTKIQSLSDKTPLVQSPKTGDFFFKGEICTKNCAELQAGYYWADRLGVSKDTACDGRNPSFTKGCLLYVSERESEMSNDTYEEDTREIPDYCEMDARCR
;
A
#
# COMPACT_ATOMS: atom_id res chain seq x y z
N MET A 1 -38.99 20.27 46.19
CA MET A 1 -37.91 19.36 45.77
C MET A 1 -37.11 20.09 44.70
N SER A 2 -35.89 20.51 45.02
CA SER A 2 -35.16 21.57 44.30
C SER A 2 -34.74 21.14 42.88
N ASP A 3 -35.06 21.94 41.86
CA ASP A 3 -34.77 21.64 40.44
C ASP A 3 -33.28 21.44 40.16
N LYS A 4 -32.40 22.02 40.99
CA LYS A 4 -30.95 21.82 40.92
C LYS A 4 -30.52 20.37 41.14
N LEU A 5 -31.27 19.60 41.94
CA LEU A 5 -30.97 18.19 42.22
C LEU A 5 -31.30 17.30 41.02
N LYS A 6 -32.41 17.59 40.31
CA LYS A 6 -32.80 16.85 39.11
C LYS A 6 -31.78 17.03 37.98
N ILE A 7 -31.32 18.27 37.79
CA ILE A 7 -30.32 18.60 36.77
C ILE A 7 -29.02 17.81 37.00
N TRP A 8 -28.53 17.75 38.25
CA TRP A 8 -27.33 16.96 38.59
C TRP A 8 -27.51 15.46 38.33
N LEU A 9 -28.68 14.89 38.60
CA LEU A 9 -28.97 13.48 38.32
C LEU A 9 -28.99 13.18 36.82
N PHE A 10 -29.57 14.06 35.99
CA PHE A 10 -29.56 13.85 34.53
C PHE A 10 -28.15 13.86 33.96
N PHE A 11 -27.29 14.80 34.37
CA PHE A 11 -25.90 14.82 33.92
C PHE A 11 -25.11 13.61 34.40
N GLY A 12 -25.33 13.16 35.64
CA GLY A 12 -24.69 11.94 36.16
C GLY A 12 -25.06 10.68 35.37
N VAL A 13 -26.35 10.49 35.07
CA VAL A 13 -26.83 9.33 34.28
C VAL A 13 -26.33 9.41 32.85
N ALA A 14 -26.35 10.59 32.23
CA ALA A 14 -25.84 10.79 30.88
C ALA A 14 -24.34 10.47 30.76
N PHE A 15 -23.54 10.88 31.75
CA PHE A 15 -22.11 10.59 31.77
C PHE A 15 -21.82 9.09 31.91
N ILE A 16 -22.53 8.40 32.80
CA ILE A 16 -22.38 6.94 32.97
C ILE A 16 -22.78 6.22 31.67
N ALA A 17 -23.88 6.62 31.03
CA ALA A 17 -24.31 6.03 29.76
C ALA A 17 -23.28 6.27 28.63
N TRP A 18 -22.70 7.48 28.57
CA TRP A 18 -21.65 7.81 27.60
C TRP A 18 -20.38 6.96 27.82
N ALA A 19 -19.93 6.82 29.08
CA ALA A 19 -18.77 6.00 29.41
C ALA A 19 -18.95 4.52 29.03
N ILE A 20 -20.14 3.96 29.29
CA ILE A 20 -20.47 2.58 28.90
C ILE A 20 -20.53 2.44 27.36
N TYR A 21 -21.08 3.44 26.66
CA TYR A 21 -21.19 3.42 25.20
C TYR A 21 -19.83 3.52 24.50
N ASP A 22 -18.92 4.35 25.00
CA ASP A 22 -17.60 4.55 24.40
C ASP A 22 -16.72 3.30 24.49
N ASP A 23 -16.73 2.62 25.65
CA ASP A 23 -15.99 1.38 25.88
C ASP A 23 -16.42 0.25 24.92
N HIS A 24 -17.73 0.10 24.71
CA HIS A 24 -18.27 -0.89 23.76
C HIS A 24 -17.84 -0.62 22.31
N LYS A 25 -17.77 0.66 21.90
CA LYS A 25 -17.31 1.03 20.55
C LYS A 25 -15.82 0.75 20.36
N VAL A 26 -15.00 1.00 21.38
CA VAL A 26 -13.56 0.69 21.34
C VAL A 26 -13.34 -0.81 21.20
N ALA A 27 -14.10 -1.64 21.94
CA ALA A 27 -14.01 -3.09 21.85
C ALA A 27 -14.35 -3.63 20.45
N GLN A 28 -15.40 -3.11 19.80
CA GLN A 28 -15.76 -3.51 18.43
C GLN A 28 -14.67 -3.18 17.41
N ARG A 29 -14.08 -1.98 17.52
CA ARG A 29 -12.96 -1.58 16.63
C ARG A 29 -11.76 -2.50 16.80
N LYS A 30 -11.47 -2.94 18.03
CA LYS A 30 -10.37 -3.86 18.30
C LYS A 30 -10.61 -5.22 17.65
N GLN A 31 -11.81 -5.79 17.81
CA GLN A 31 -12.16 -7.06 17.16
C GLN A 31 -12.15 -6.94 15.63
N GLU A 32 -12.63 -5.83 15.08
CA GLU A 32 -12.60 -5.61 13.62
C GLU A 32 -11.16 -5.53 13.09
N LYS A 33 -10.24 -4.89 13.81
CA LYS A 33 -8.81 -4.85 13.46
C LYS A 33 -8.19 -6.24 13.51
N GLU A 34 -8.38 -6.98 14.60
CA GLU A 34 -7.86 -8.34 14.73
C GLU A 34 -8.43 -9.27 13.65
N ALA A 35 -9.71 -9.11 13.28
CA ALA A 35 -10.33 -9.85 12.19
C ALA A 35 -9.76 -9.46 10.81
N LYS A 36 -9.49 -8.17 10.57
CA LYS A 36 -8.86 -7.69 9.33
C LYS A 36 -7.41 -8.17 9.21
N GLU A 37 -6.65 -8.09 10.29
CA GLU A 37 -5.28 -8.61 10.36
C GLU A 37 -5.27 -10.13 10.14
N ALA A 38 -6.15 -10.88 10.80
CA ALA A 38 -6.29 -12.32 10.60
C ALA A 38 -6.72 -12.67 9.17
N ALA A 39 -7.64 -11.90 8.58
CA ALA A 39 -8.03 -12.08 7.17
C ALA A 39 -6.88 -11.78 6.22
N CYS A 40 -6.05 -10.78 6.54
CA CYS A 40 -4.86 -10.44 5.78
C CYS A 40 -3.84 -11.58 5.82
N LEU A 41 -3.59 -12.24 6.96
CA LEU A 41 -2.65 -13.37 7.04
C LEU A 41 -2.95 -14.53 6.07
N VAL A 42 -4.22 -14.71 5.70
CA VAL A 42 -4.67 -15.74 4.74
C VAL A 42 -4.57 -15.28 3.29
N SER A 43 -4.62 -13.97 3.03
CA SER A 43 -4.56 -13.44 1.67
C SER A 43 -3.13 -13.46 1.10
N ARG A 44 -3.01 -13.90 -0.16
CA ARG A 44 -1.74 -13.97 -0.89
C ARG A 44 -1.09 -12.60 -1.09
N ASP A 45 -1.89 -11.54 -1.19
CA ASP A 45 -1.39 -10.17 -1.36
C ASP A 45 -0.65 -9.69 -0.11
N CYS A 46 -1.19 -10.02 1.07
CA CYS A 46 -0.61 -9.67 2.37
C CYS A 46 0.67 -10.46 2.69
N GLN A 47 0.74 -11.71 2.24
CA GLN A 47 1.94 -12.54 2.44
C GLN A 47 3.17 -12.02 1.70
N ASN A 48 2.96 -11.22 0.64
CA ASN A 48 4.00 -10.75 -0.26
C ASN A 48 4.33 -9.25 -0.10
N VAL A 49 3.77 -8.55 0.90
CA VAL A 49 3.97 -7.11 1.08
C VAL A 49 5.44 -6.76 1.29
N ASP A 50 6.12 -7.43 2.22
CA ASP A 50 7.55 -7.17 2.51
C ASP A 50 8.43 -7.41 1.28
N THR A 51 8.17 -8.49 0.54
CA THR A 51 8.91 -8.84 -0.68
C THR A 51 8.64 -7.88 -1.83
N LYS A 52 7.40 -7.37 -1.92
CA LYS A 52 7.03 -6.34 -2.90
C LYS A 52 7.78 -5.04 -2.59
N ILE A 53 7.78 -4.59 -1.34
CA ILE A 53 8.51 -3.40 -0.88
C ILE A 53 10.01 -3.57 -1.12
N GLN A 54 10.57 -4.74 -0.80
CA GLN A 54 11.99 -5.01 -1.02
C GLN A 54 12.37 -4.99 -2.51
N SER A 55 11.50 -5.50 -3.39
CA SER A 55 11.71 -5.45 -4.85
C SER A 55 11.58 -4.05 -5.46
N LEU A 56 10.99 -3.10 -4.74
CA LEU A 56 10.92 -1.68 -5.11
C LEU A 56 12.16 -0.92 -4.59
N SER A 57 12.68 -1.30 -3.43
CA SER A 57 13.67 -0.50 -2.70
C SER A 57 15.12 -0.73 -3.09
N ASP A 58 15.49 -1.85 -3.72
CA ASP A 58 16.91 -2.22 -3.77
C ASP A 58 17.43 -2.88 -5.05
N LYS A 59 18.75 -2.70 -5.23
CA LYS A 59 19.66 -3.05 -6.34
C LYS A 59 19.63 -4.50 -6.84
N THR A 60 18.78 -5.36 -6.28
CA THR A 60 18.63 -6.75 -6.72
C THR A 60 17.36 -6.86 -7.56
N PRO A 61 17.46 -7.09 -8.88
CA PRO A 61 16.29 -7.06 -9.76
C PRO A 61 15.26 -8.14 -9.41
N LEU A 62 15.65 -9.22 -8.74
CA LEU A 62 14.78 -10.35 -8.43
C LEU A 62 14.72 -10.62 -6.94
N VAL A 63 13.50 -10.61 -6.39
CA VAL A 63 13.23 -11.07 -5.03
C VAL A 63 12.26 -12.24 -5.11
N GLN A 64 12.61 -13.37 -4.49
CA GLN A 64 11.68 -14.49 -4.33
C GLN A 64 10.99 -14.38 -2.97
N SER A 65 9.67 -14.54 -2.95
CA SER A 65 8.91 -14.63 -1.72
C SER A 65 9.18 -15.95 -1.01
N PRO A 66 9.67 -15.93 0.25
CA PRO A 66 9.90 -17.15 1.02
C PRO A 66 8.59 -17.85 1.42
N LYS A 67 7.45 -17.13 1.39
CA LYS A 67 6.15 -17.67 1.81
C LYS A 67 5.40 -18.37 0.68
N THR A 68 5.39 -17.77 -0.51
CA THR A 68 4.60 -18.26 -1.65
C THR A 68 5.44 -18.87 -2.76
N GLY A 69 6.76 -18.62 -2.76
CA GLY A 69 7.67 -19.01 -3.84
C GLY A 69 7.58 -18.12 -5.09
N ASP A 70 6.76 -17.06 -5.06
CA ASP A 70 6.59 -16.12 -6.17
C ASP A 70 7.83 -15.27 -6.38
N PHE A 71 8.06 -14.82 -7.62
CA PHE A 71 9.13 -13.88 -7.93
C PHE A 71 8.59 -12.48 -8.11
N PHE A 72 9.35 -11.49 -7.67
CA PHE A 72 9.05 -10.07 -7.82
C PHE A 72 10.20 -9.35 -8.52
N PHE A 73 9.85 -8.42 -9.41
CA PHE A 73 10.76 -7.49 -10.06
C PHE A 73 10.08 -6.13 -10.10
N LYS A 74 10.73 -5.10 -9.52
CA LYS A 74 10.18 -3.73 -9.45
C LYS A 74 8.74 -3.67 -8.88
N GLY A 75 8.41 -4.50 -7.90
CA GLY A 75 7.08 -4.58 -7.30
C GLY A 75 6.05 -5.44 -8.06
N GLU A 76 6.37 -5.94 -9.25
CA GLU A 76 5.48 -6.79 -10.05
C GLU A 76 5.76 -8.28 -9.87
N ILE A 77 4.68 -9.07 -9.80
CA ILE A 77 4.74 -10.52 -9.61
C ILE A 77 4.99 -11.27 -10.92
N CYS A 78 5.83 -12.31 -10.87
CA CYS A 78 6.22 -13.16 -11.99
C CYS A 78 6.10 -14.65 -11.65
N THR A 79 5.85 -15.48 -12.66
CA THR A 79 5.51 -16.91 -12.47
C THR A 79 6.69 -17.89 -12.55
N LYS A 80 7.81 -17.56 -13.19
CA LYS A 80 8.96 -18.49 -13.32
C LYS A 80 10.30 -17.90 -12.89
N ASN A 81 10.64 -16.67 -13.32
CA ASN A 81 11.94 -16.02 -13.00
C ASN A 81 12.02 -14.55 -13.47
N CYS A 82 10.88 -13.90 -13.73
CA CYS A 82 10.76 -12.57 -14.37
C CYS A 82 11.62 -12.33 -15.63
N ALA A 83 12.16 -13.36 -16.29
CA ALA A 83 13.12 -13.18 -17.38
C ALA A 83 12.52 -12.37 -18.55
N GLU A 84 11.28 -12.65 -18.93
CA GLU A 84 10.58 -11.90 -19.98
C GLU A 84 10.23 -10.47 -19.55
N LEU A 85 9.86 -10.28 -18.28
CA LEU A 85 9.57 -8.97 -17.70
C LEU A 85 10.84 -8.10 -17.67
N GLN A 86 11.96 -8.66 -17.24
CA GLN A 86 13.28 -8.02 -17.29
C GLN A 86 13.72 -7.71 -18.71
N ALA A 87 13.51 -8.65 -19.64
CA ALA A 87 13.84 -8.43 -21.04
C ALA A 87 13.04 -7.24 -21.62
N GLY A 88 11.76 -7.12 -21.24
CA GLY A 88 10.90 -5.97 -21.54
C GLY A 88 11.46 -4.66 -21.01
N TYR A 89 11.76 -4.64 -19.72
CA TYR A 89 12.27 -3.46 -19.02
C TYR A 89 13.61 -2.99 -19.60
N TYR A 90 14.60 -3.88 -19.70
CA TYR A 90 15.92 -3.54 -20.23
C TYR A 90 15.91 -3.20 -21.72
N TRP A 91 14.98 -3.76 -22.49
CA TRP A 91 14.80 -3.35 -23.88
C TRP A 91 14.28 -1.91 -23.97
N ALA A 92 13.31 -1.55 -23.14
CA ALA A 92 12.75 -0.20 -23.07
C ALA A 92 13.81 0.81 -22.61
N ASP A 93 14.61 0.45 -21.60
CA ASP A 93 15.75 1.24 -21.12
C ASP A 93 16.79 1.49 -22.22
N ARG A 94 17.27 0.42 -22.89
CA ARG A 94 18.26 0.55 -23.97
C ARG A 94 17.79 1.41 -25.14
N LEU A 95 16.49 1.43 -25.42
CA LEU A 95 15.92 2.24 -26.50
C LEU A 95 15.41 3.60 -26.04
N GLY A 96 15.44 3.90 -24.73
CA GLY A 96 14.89 5.13 -24.19
C GLY A 96 13.39 5.29 -24.45
N VAL A 97 12.63 4.21 -24.35
CA VAL A 97 11.18 4.23 -24.64
C VAL A 97 10.45 5.10 -23.62
N SER A 98 9.74 6.12 -24.09
CA SER A 98 8.99 7.06 -23.25
C SER A 98 7.47 7.01 -23.43
N LYS A 99 6.96 6.14 -24.32
CA LYS A 99 5.53 6.01 -24.61
C LYS A 99 5.09 4.56 -24.46
N ASP A 100 3.94 4.38 -23.82
CA ASP A 100 3.26 3.10 -23.63
C ASP A 100 3.01 2.34 -24.95
N THR A 101 2.59 3.05 -26.00
CA THR A 101 2.33 2.51 -27.35
C THR A 101 3.54 1.83 -28.00
N ALA A 102 4.75 2.14 -27.56
CA ALA A 102 5.96 1.48 -28.05
C ALA A 102 6.19 0.09 -27.41
N CYS A 103 5.44 -0.25 -26.35
CA CYS A 103 5.49 -1.54 -25.67
C CYS A 103 4.58 -2.61 -26.30
N ASP A 104 3.77 -2.25 -27.29
CA ASP A 104 2.79 -3.13 -27.93
C ASP A 104 3.43 -4.18 -28.86
N GLY A 105 2.68 -5.26 -29.12
CA GLY A 105 3.01 -6.26 -30.15
C GLY A 105 3.96 -7.38 -29.72
N ARG A 106 4.17 -7.58 -28.41
CA ARG A 106 5.04 -8.62 -27.86
C ARG A 106 4.28 -9.52 -26.88
N ASN A 107 4.98 -10.49 -26.29
CA ASN A 107 4.43 -11.37 -25.27
C ASN A 107 4.00 -10.57 -24.02
N PRO A 108 2.91 -10.99 -23.32
CA PRO A 108 2.33 -10.20 -22.23
C PRO A 108 3.32 -9.83 -21.11
N SER A 109 4.20 -10.76 -20.72
CA SER A 109 5.24 -10.51 -19.71
C SER A 109 6.24 -9.45 -20.18
N PHE A 110 6.61 -9.47 -21.46
CA PHE A 110 7.52 -8.50 -22.04
C PHE A 110 6.90 -7.10 -22.05
N THR A 111 5.66 -7.00 -22.54
CA THR A 111 4.92 -5.72 -22.58
C THR A 111 4.79 -5.12 -21.19
N LYS A 112 4.48 -5.93 -20.16
CA LYS A 112 4.48 -5.47 -18.76
C LYS A 112 5.84 -4.88 -18.34
N GLY A 113 6.94 -5.53 -18.71
CA GLY A 113 8.29 -5.07 -18.39
C GLY A 113 8.62 -3.71 -19.01
N CYS A 114 8.22 -3.53 -20.27
CA CYS A 114 8.36 -2.27 -20.98
C CYS A 114 7.53 -1.15 -20.34
N LEU A 115 6.26 -1.44 -20.01
CA LEU A 115 5.36 -0.48 -19.36
C LEU A 115 5.87 -0.06 -17.98
N LEU A 116 6.50 -0.97 -17.22
CA LEU A 116 7.14 -0.64 -15.95
C LEU A 116 8.22 0.43 -16.11
N TYR A 117 9.07 0.31 -17.14
CA TYR A 117 10.10 1.30 -17.43
C TYR A 117 9.48 2.66 -17.79
N VAL A 118 8.46 2.67 -18.67
CA VAL A 118 7.78 3.90 -19.07
C VAL A 118 7.16 4.59 -17.85
N SER A 119 6.45 3.85 -17.00
CA SER A 119 5.85 4.37 -15.77
C SER A 119 6.89 4.93 -14.80
N GLU A 120 8.04 4.27 -14.65
CA GLU A 120 9.13 4.74 -13.80
C GLU A 120 9.69 6.08 -14.32
N ARG A 121 9.93 6.20 -15.63
CA ARG A 121 10.38 7.44 -16.26
C ARG A 121 9.40 8.60 -16.14
N GLU A 122 8.11 8.32 -16.28
CA GLU A 122 7.06 9.32 -16.05
C GLU A 122 7.05 9.80 -14.58
N SER A 123 7.24 8.88 -13.64
CA SER A 123 7.31 9.23 -12.21
C SER A 123 8.57 10.03 -11.85
N GLU A 124 9.74 9.71 -12.43
CA GLU A 124 10.98 10.46 -12.24
C GLU A 124 10.84 11.91 -12.75
N MET A 125 10.29 12.08 -13.95
CA MET A 125 10.16 13.38 -14.61
C MET A 125 9.14 14.30 -13.95
N SER A 126 8.16 13.75 -13.22
CA SER A 126 7.21 14.54 -12.43
C SER A 126 7.75 14.99 -11.07
N ASN A 127 8.90 14.45 -10.63
CA ASN A 127 9.50 14.76 -9.33
C ASN A 127 10.46 15.96 -9.36
N ASP A 128 10.79 16.51 -10.54
CA ASP A 128 11.75 17.61 -10.72
C ASP A 128 11.13 19.02 -10.58
N THR A 129 9.96 19.16 -9.94
CA THR A 129 9.31 20.48 -9.78
C THR A 129 8.88 20.78 -8.35
N TYR A 130 9.75 20.68 -7.35
CA TYR A 130 9.53 21.39 -6.07
C TYR A 130 10.86 21.91 -5.49
N GLU A 131 11.08 23.21 -5.65
CA GLU A 131 11.98 23.98 -4.79
C GLU A 131 11.56 23.83 -3.32
N GLU A 132 12.58 23.75 -2.48
CA GLU A 132 12.56 23.64 -1.03
C GLU A 132 11.57 24.62 -0.35
N ASP A 133 10.45 24.10 0.17
CA ASP A 133 9.66 24.75 1.22
C ASP A 133 9.34 23.72 2.30
N THR A 134 10.14 23.74 3.37
CA THR A 134 9.99 22.93 4.56
C THR A 134 8.76 23.40 5.35
N ARG A 135 7.58 22.94 4.94
CA ARG A 135 6.36 23.04 5.74
C ARG A 135 5.68 21.68 5.82
N GLU A 136 5.89 21.06 6.99
CA GLU A 136 5.12 19.95 7.59
C GLU A 136 4.66 18.87 6.60
N ILE A 137 5.50 17.84 6.39
CA ILE A 137 5.06 16.60 5.76
C ILE A 137 4.10 15.89 6.75
N PRO A 138 2.79 15.77 6.45
CA PRO A 138 1.89 14.99 7.27
C PRO A 138 2.25 13.51 7.12
N ASP A 139 2.25 12.79 8.24
CA ASP A 139 2.52 11.36 8.34
C ASP A 139 1.65 10.57 7.33
N TYR A 140 2.29 10.02 6.29
CA TYR A 140 1.65 9.41 5.12
C TYR A 140 1.12 7.99 5.40
N CYS A 141 0.62 7.74 6.62
CA CYS A 141 -0.13 6.54 7.00
C CYS A 141 -1.65 6.75 6.97
N GLU A 142 -2.14 7.96 6.69
CA GLU A 142 -3.55 8.32 6.88
C GLU A 142 -4.47 7.93 5.69
N MET A 143 -3.95 7.64 4.50
CA MET A 143 -4.80 7.51 3.28
C MET A 143 -4.85 6.13 2.61
N ASP A 144 -4.11 5.13 3.09
CA ASP A 144 -4.24 3.75 2.59
C ASP A 144 -4.98 2.90 3.62
N ALA A 145 -6.16 2.39 3.26
CA ALA A 145 -6.95 1.48 4.09
C ALA A 145 -6.26 0.12 4.35
N ARG A 146 -5.00 -0.03 3.93
CA ARG A 146 -4.11 -1.17 4.15
C ARG A 146 -3.24 -1.05 5.41
N CYS A 147 -3.20 0.10 6.07
CA CYS A 147 -2.54 0.27 7.38
C CYS A 147 -3.53 0.40 8.55
N ARG A 148 -4.68 -0.29 8.52
CA ARG A 148 -5.61 -0.30 9.67
C ARG A 148 -6.36 -1.60 9.86
#